data_AF-A0A8X6J6R5-F1
#
_entry.id   AF-A0A8X6J6R5-F1
#
_cell.length_a   1.000
_cell.length_b   1.000
_cell.length_c   1.000
_cell.angle_alpha   90.00
_cell.angle_beta   90.00
_cell.angle_gamma   90.00
#
_symmetry.space_group_name_H-M   'P 1'
#
loop_
_entity.id
_entity.type
_entity.pdbx_description
1 polymer ?
#
loop_
_entity_poly.entity_id
_entity_poly.type
_entity_poly.pdbx_seq_one_letter_code
_entity_poly.pdbx_strand_id
1 'polypeptide(L)'
;MHDLNDALDELRSVIPYAHSPSVRKLSKIATLLLAKNYILMQANALEEMRRILACVNQAGVALPPAAAAAAASMPPVLAAGEGAFPAFAPGADKDALYPGASSCDQCDKP
;
A
#
# COMPACT_ATOMS: atom_id res chain seq x y z
N MET A 1 22.26 6.74 -17.84
CA MET A 1 21.64 5.42 -18.19
C MET A 1 21.26 4.60 -16.94
N HIS A 2 21.31 5.16 -15.74
CA HIS A 2 20.94 4.46 -14.49
C HIS A 2 19.44 4.57 -14.19
N ASP A 3 18.85 5.74 -14.46
CA ASP A 3 17.44 6.04 -14.14
C ASP A 3 16.44 5.04 -14.73
N LEU A 4 16.69 4.57 -15.95
CA LEU A 4 15.83 3.55 -16.60
C LEU A 4 15.92 2.19 -15.90
N ASN A 5 17.11 1.82 -15.41
CA ASN A 5 17.27 0.55 -14.70
C ASN A 5 16.67 0.65 -13.30
N ASP A 6 16.83 1.81 -12.63
CA ASP A 6 16.23 2.08 -11.33
C ASP A 6 14.70 2.02 -11.41
N ALA A 7 14.10 2.64 -12.44
CA ALA A 7 12.66 2.56 -12.69
C ALA A 7 12.18 1.12 -12.99
N LEU A 8 13.00 0.31 -13.68
CA LEU A 8 12.66 -1.11 -13.92
C LEU A 8 12.76 -1.95 -12.65
N ASP A 9 13.70 -1.64 -11.76
CA ASP A 9 13.84 -2.32 -10.48
C ASP A 9 12.72 -1.95 -9.51
N GLU A 10 12.31 -0.68 -9.51
CA GLU A 10 11.08 -0.24 -8.83
C GLU A 10 9.85 -0.97 -9.40
N LEU A 11 9.74 -1.07 -10.72
CA LEU A 11 8.64 -1.81 -11.36
C LEU A 11 8.65 -3.30 -11.00
N ARG A 12 9.83 -3.93 -10.84
CA ARG A 12 9.92 -5.32 -10.38
C ARG A 12 9.43 -5.50 -8.94
N SER A 13 9.61 -4.50 -8.08
CA SER A 13 9.15 -4.57 -6.68
C SER A 13 7.62 -4.69 -6.56
N VAL A 14 6.87 -4.13 -7.51
CA VAL A 14 5.40 -4.16 -7.50
C VAL A 14 4.81 -5.37 -8.22
N ILE A 15 5.60 -6.10 -9.02
CA ILE A 15 5.12 -7.28 -9.74
C ILE A 15 5.19 -8.49 -8.79
N PRO A 16 4.07 -9.21 -8.56
CA PRO A 16 4.08 -10.40 -7.74
C PRO A 16 5.01 -11.46 -8.35
N TYR A 17 5.71 -12.19 -7.47
CA TYR A 17 6.68 -13.22 -7.85
C TYR A 17 7.94 -12.72 -8.57
N ALA A 18 8.10 -11.41 -8.80
CA ALA A 18 9.29 -10.84 -9.42
C ALA A 18 10.49 -10.65 -8.46
N HIS A 19 10.36 -11.09 -7.21
CA HIS A 19 11.37 -10.96 -6.16
C HIS A 19 12.53 -11.96 -6.29
N SER A 20 12.36 -13.01 -7.09
CA SER A 20 13.39 -14.05 -7.26
C SER A 20 14.64 -13.50 -7.97
N PRO A 21 15.85 -13.93 -7.59
CA PRO A 21 17.10 -13.47 -8.20
C PRO A 21 17.21 -13.79 -9.70
N SER A 22 16.48 -14.81 -10.17
CA SER A 22 16.28 -15.10 -11.60
C SER A 22 15.52 -13.99 -12.33
N VAL A 23 14.52 -13.40 -11.66
CA VAL A 23 13.69 -12.33 -12.22
C VAL A 23 14.44 -10.99 -12.32
N ARG A 24 15.36 -10.72 -11.40
CA ARG A 24 16.28 -9.55 -11.49
C ARG A 24 17.19 -9.62 -12.72
N LYS A 25 17.45 -10.83 -13.25
CA LYS A 25 18.20 -11.07 -14.50
C LYS A 25 17.31 -11.10 -15.75
N LEU A 26 15.99 -10.86 -15.65
CA LEU A 26 15.12 -10.76 -16.82
C LEU A 26 15.44 -9.53 -17.66
N SER A 27 15.29 -9.69 -18.98
CA SER A 27 15.44 -8.59 -19.93
C SER A 27 14.42 -7.48 -19.69
N LYS A 28 14.75 -6.26 -20.13
CA LYS A 28 13.83 -5.09 -20.03
C LYS A 28 12.47 -5.39 -20.68
N ILE A 29 12.48 -6.09 -21.81
CA ILE A 29 11.26 -6.50 -22.54
C ILE A 29 10.44 -7.50 -21.70
N ALA A 30 11.08 -8.49 -21.10
CA ALA A 30 10.39 -9.48 -20.27
C ALA A 30 9.73 -8.82 -19.05
N THR A 31 10.42 -7.88 -18.39
CA THR A 31 9.85 -7.13 -17.26
C THR A 31 8.63 -6.30 -17.67
N LEU A 32 8.68 -5.61 -18.82
CA LEU A 32 7.53 -4.85 -19.33
C LEU A 32 6.35 -5.77 -19.70
N LEU A 33 6.62 -6.95 -20.25
CA LEU A 33 5.59 -7.93 -20.57
C LEU A 33 4.90 -8.45 -19.31
N LEU A 34 5.67 -8.79 -18.27
CA LEU A 34 5.11 -9.20 -16.97
C LEU A 34 4.25 -8.09 -16.36
N ALA A 35 4.74 -6.84 -16.37
CA ALA A 35 3.99 -5.69 -15.86
C ALA A 35 2.64 -5.53 -16.58
N LYS A 36 2.64 -5.62 -17.92
CA LYS A 36 1.40 -5.54 -18.71
C LYS A 36 0.39 -6.62 -18.30
N ASN A 37 0.84 -7.86 -18.19
CA ASN A 37 -0.04 -8.96 -17.79
C ASN A 37 -0.57 -8.78 -16.37
N TYR A 38 0.24 -8.25 -15.47
CA TYR A 38 -0.16 -7.98 -14.10
C TYR A 38 -1.25 -6.89 -14.01
N ILE A 39 -1.11 -5.80 -14.77
CA ILE A 39 -2.12 -4.73 -14.84
C ILE A 39 -3.45 -5.29 -15.37
N LEU A 40 -3.42 -6.09 -16.44
CA LEU A 40 -4.63 -6.70 -17.00
C LEU A 40 -5.32 -7.63 -16.00
N MET A 41 -4.55 -8.44 -15.28
CA MET A 41 -5.09 -9.32 -14.24
C MET A 41 -5.74 -8.52 -13.10
N GLN A 42 -5.11 -7.45 -12.64
CA GLN A 42 -5.70 -6.57 -11.62
C GLN A 42 -6.98 -5.89 -12.11
N ALA A 43 -6.99 -5.39 -13.35
CA ALA A 43 -8.17 -4.75 -13.93
C ALA A 43 -9.37 -5.73 -13.97
N ASN A 44 -9.14 -6.95 -14.47
CA ASN A 44 -10.18 -7.99 -14.49
C ASN A 44 -10.66 -8.35 -13.07
N ALA A 45 -9.76 -8.45 -12.09
CA ALA A 45 -10.13 -8.72 -10.70
C ALA A 45 -11.01 -7.60 -10.11
N LEU A 46 -10.69 -6.34 -10.40
CA LEU A 46 -11.49 -5.19 -9.95
C LEU A 46 -12.87 -5.15 -10.60
N GLU A 47 -12.97 -5.52 -11.88
CA GLU A 47 -14.26 -5.64 -12.58
C GLU A 47 -15.14 -6.73 -11.97
N GLU A 48 -14.57 -7.90 -11.67
CA GLU A 48 -15.30 -9.01 -11.05
C GLU A 48 -15.81 -8.64 -9.64
N MET A 49 -14.97 -8.00 -8.82
CA MET A 49 -15.38 -7.52 -7.50
C MET A 49 -16.54 -6.53 -7.59
N ARG A 50 -16.50 -5.58 -8.55
CA ARG A 50 -17.61 -4.64 -8.78
C ARG A 50 -18.90 -5.36 -9.19
N ARG A 51 -18.80 -6.39 -10.03
CA ARG A 51 -19.96 -7.21 -10.44
C ARG A 51 -20.56 -7.95 -9.23
N ILE A 52 -19.73 -8.56 -8.39
CA ILE A 52 -20.18 -9.24 -7.17
C ILE A 52 -20.88 -8.26 -6.23
N LEU A 53 -20.31 -7.07 -6.00
CA LEU A 53 -20.94 -6.04 -5.17
C LEU A 53 -22.29 -5.58 -5.72
N ALA A 54 -22.40 -5.39 -7.03
CA ALA A 54 -23.66 -5.04 -7.68
C ALA A 54 -24.71 -6.16 -7.53
N CYS A 55 -24.29 -7.42 -7.64
CA CYS A 55 -25.16 -8.59 -7.42
C CYS A 55 -25.65 -8.65 -5.97
N VAL A 56 -24.76 -8.48 -4.99
CA VAL A 56 -25.13 -8.47 -3.55
C VAL A 56 -26.08 -7.32 -3.22
N ASN A 57 -25.86 -6.14 -3.81
CA ASN A 57 -26.74 -4.98 -3.59
C ASN A 57 -28.13 -5.18 -4.22
N GLN A 58 -28.21 -5.80 -5.40
CA GLN A 58 -29.48 -6.18 -6.04
C GLN A 58 -30.19 -7.32 -5.29
N ALA A 59 -29.44 -8.23 -4.67
CA ALA A 59 -29.98 -9.34 -3.88
C ALA A 59 -30.57 -8.89 -2.52
N GLY A 60 -30.58 -7.58 -2.22
CA GLY A 60 -31.40 -7.01 -1.18
C GLY A 60 -31.07 -7.52 0.22
N VAL A 61 -29.82 -7.35 0.68
CA VAL A 61 -29.57 -7.30 2.13
C VAL A 61 -30.11 -5.96 2.61
N ALA A 62 -31.38 -5.94 3.04
CA ALA A 62 -31.96 -4.84 3.79
C ALA A 62 -31.14 -4.68 5.09
N LEU A 63 -30.15 -3.79 5.07
CA LEU A 63 -29.53 -3.31 6.31
C LEU A 63 -30.63 -2.60 7.12
N PRO A 64 -30.84 -2.97 8.40
CA PRO A 64 -31.89 -2.38 9.21
C PRO A 64 -31.64 -0.87 9.41
N PRO A 65 -32.67 -0.01 9.27
CA PRO A 65 -32.56 1.45 9.34
C PRO A 65 -32.31 2.01 10.76
N ALA A 66 -31.70 1.24 11.67
CA ALA A 66 -31.51 1.66 13.07
C ALA A 66 -30.28 2.56 13.30
N ALA A 67 -29.35 2.67 12.35
CA ALA A 67 -28.12 3.46 12.52
C ALA A 67 -28.28 4.96 12.22
N ALA A 68 -29.38 5.39 11.61
CA ALA A 68 -29.58 6.80 11.22
C ALA A 68 -29.99 7.73 12.39
N ALA A 69 -30.36 7.20 13.55
CA ALA A 69 -30.90 7.99 14.66
C ALA A 69 -29.85 8.46 15.69
N ALA A 70 -28.59 8.00 15.63
CA ALA A 70 -27.57 8.31 16.64
C ALA A 70 -26.78 9.62 16.38
N ALA A 71 -26.85 10.18 15.17
CA ALA A 71 -26.08 11.38 14.81
C ALA A 71 -26.70 12.72 15.30
N ALA A 72 -27.89 12.70 15.91
CA ALA A 72 -28.61 13.90 16.33
C ALA A 72 -28.22 14.45 17.72
N SER A 73 -27.14 13.97 18.35
CA SER A 73 -26.80 14.32 19.75
C SER A 73 -25.40 14.91 19.98
N MET A 74 -24.79 15.54 18.96
CA MET A 74 -23.55 16.32 19.16
C MET A 74 -23.87 17.82 19.27
N PRO A 75 -23.58 18.48 20.42
CA PRO A 75 -23.72 19.94 20.54
C PRO A 75 -22.63 20.66 19.72
N PRO A 76 -22.92 21.86 19.16
CA PRO A 76 -21.92 22.64 18.44
C PRO A 76 -21.04 23.37 19.45
N VAL A 77 -19.76 22.97 19.58
CA VAL A 77 -18.79 23.79 20.31
C VAL A 77 -18.23 24.87 19.37
N LEU A 78 -18.49 26.11 19.75
CA LEU A 78 -18.14 27.34 19.06
C LEU A 78 -16.62 27.53 18.94
N ALA A 79 -16.28 28.27 17.89
CA ALA A 79 -14.99 28.86 17.57
C ALA A 79 -14.27 29.57 18.73
N ALA A 80 -12.94 29.51 18.73
CA ALA A 80 -12.02 30.65 18.88
C ALA A 80 -10.62 30.14 19.28
N GLY A 81 -9.56 30.71 18.69
CA GLY A 81 -8.22 30.65 19.28
C GLY A 81 -7.10 30.44 18.29
N GLU A 82 -6.64 31.54 17.70
CA GLU A 82 -5.29 31.72 17.16
C GLU A 82 -4.22 31.16 18.12
N GLY A 83 -3.14 30.59 17.59
CA GLY A 83 -1.99 30.29 18.46
C GLY A 83 -0.95 29.35 17.87
N ALA A 84 0.04 29.96 17.22
CA ALA A 84 1.45 29.59 17.31
C ALA A 84 1.90 28.21 16.77
N PHE A 85 2.49 28.25 15.57
CA PHE A 85 3.64 27.43 15.22
C PHE A 85 4.78 27.63 16.25
N PRO A 86 5.47 26.59 16.72
CA PRO A 86 6.83 26.75 17.20
C PRO A 86 7.82 26.43 16.07
N ALA A 87 8.57 27.45 15.68
CA ALA A 87 9.82 27.33 14.94
C ALA A 87 11.01 27.22 15.92
N PHE A 88 12.06 26.53 15.48
CA PHE A 88 13.47 26.55 15.93
C PHE A 88 13.86 25.64 17.14
N ALA A 89 14.42 24.43 16.93
CA ALA A 89 15.86 24.05 16.71
C ALA A 89 16.66 23.83 18.04
N PRO A 90 17.95 23.45 18.04
CA PRO A 90 18.60 22.18 17.67
C PRO A 90 19.36 21.49 18.86
N GLY A 91 19.74 20.22 18.70
CA GLY A 91 20.96 19.66 19.30
C GLY A 91 20.86 18.65 20.46
N ALA A 92 21.82 17.72 20.43
CA ALA A 92 22.26 16.76 21.47
C ALA A 92 21.55 15.38 21.52
N ASP A 93 22.16 14.42 20.81
CA ASP A 93 22.82 13.24 21.38
C ASP A 93 22.14 12.62 22.60
N LYS A 94 21.58 11.39 22.45
CA LYS A 94 21.78 10.21 23.34
C LYS A 94 21.41 8.91 22.63
N ASP A 95 22.42 8.11 22.35
CA ASP A 95 22.34 6.67 22.13
C ASP A 95 21.51 5.98 23.22
N ALA A 96 20.40 5.36 22.81
CA ALA A 96 19.65 4.39 23.63
C ALA A 96 19.30 3.17 22.76
N LEU A 97 20.36 2.43 22.45
CA LEU A 97 20.45 0.98 22.42
C LEU A 97 19.20 0.21 22.90
N TYR A 98 18.53 -0.51 22.00
CA TYR A 98 18.04 -1.87 22.30
C TYR A 98 18.08 -2.75 21.03
N PRO A 99 18.37 -4.07 21.16
CA PRO A 99 19.10 -4.84 20.16
C PRO A 99 18.27 -5.95 19.49
N GLY A 100 18.88 -6.58 18.47
CA GLY A 100 18.54 -7.92 17.97
C GLY A 100 17.63 -7.92 16.73
N ALA A 101 17.86 -8.70 15.68
CA ALA A 101 18.84 -9.76 15.45
C ALA A 101 18.88 -10.07 13.94
N SER A 102 20.07 -10.46 13.47
CA SER A 102 20.35 -11.50 12.47
C SER A 102 19.66 -11.45 11.09
N SER A 103 20.40 -10.92 10.13
CA SER A 103 20.98 -11.68 9.00
C SER A 103 20.15 -12.84 8.43
N CYS A 104 19.46 -12.60 7.33
CA CYS A 104 18.99 -13.65 6.43
C CYS A 104 20.06 -13.94 5.37
N ASP A 105 21.14 -14.59 5.81
CA ASP A 105 22.06 -15.28 4.91
C ASP A 105 21.87 -16.79 5.17
N GLN A 106 21.94 -17.59 4.11
CA GLN A 106 21.79 -19.06 4.09
C GLN A 106 20.39 -19.66 3.82
N CYS A 107 20.06 -19.74 2.54
CA CYS A 107 19.28 -20.87 1.98
C CYS A 107 19.98 -21.35 0.70
N ASP A 108 21.09 -22.08 0.85
CA ASP A 108 21.69 -22.88 -0.23
C ASP A 108 21.97 -24.30 0.28
N LYS A 109 21.04 -25.21 -0.08
CA LYS A 109 21.19 -26.62 -0.45
C LYS A 109 21.81 -27.64 0.55
N PRO A 110 21.69 -28.97 0.32
CA PRO A 110 21.72 -29.75 -0.94
C PRO A 110 20.37 -30.11 -1.62
#